data_AF-A0A2V5P8E4-F1
#
_entry.id   AF-A0A2V5P8E4-F1
#
_cell.length_a   1.000
_cell.length_b   1.000
_cell.length_c   1.000
_cell.angle_alpha   90.00
_cell.angle_beta   90.00
_cell.angle_gamma   90.00
#
_symmetry.space_group_name_H-M   'P 1'
#
loop_
_entity.id
_entity.type
_entity.pdbx_description
1 polymer ?
#
loop_
_entity_poly.entity_id
_entity_poly.type
_entity_poly.pdbx_seq_one_letter_code
_entity_poly.pdbx_strand_id
1 'polypeptide(L)' 'MKEHPLRTTVIGSYPLPGWLEFACGHLDQFGEADRAELQEDAVLAAIHDQLAAGLDVITDGEQTRLDFNLSFYGYLD' A
#
# COMPACT_ATOMS: atom_id res chain seq x y z
N MET A 1 -3.48 -20.10 18.63
CA MET A 1 -2.91 -19.91 17.29
C MET A 1 -3.01 -21.24 16.56
N LYS A 2 -3.50 -21.28 15.31
CA LYS A 2 -3.40 -22.51 14.52
C LYS A 2 -1.91 -22.83 14.35
N GLU A 3 -1.50 -24.08 14.58
CA GLU A 3 -0.14 -24.51 14.29
C GLU A 3 0.03 -24.56 12.77
N HIS A 4 0.46 -23.44 12.17
CA HIS A 4 0.94 -23.39 10.80
C HIS A 4 2.47 -23.45 10.84
N PRO A 5 3.09 -24.63 10.62
CA PRO A 5 4.54 -24.78 10.69
C PRO A 5 5.28 -23.96 9.62
N LEU A 6 4.60 -23.55 8.55
CA LEU A 6 5.09 -22.59 7.56
C LEU A 6 4.10 -21.42 7.47
N ARG A 7 4.58 -20.19 7.73
CA ARG A 7 3.80 -18.97 7.60
C ARG A 7 3.98 -18.37 6.20
N THR A 8 2.87 -18.03 5.58
CA THR A 8 2.81 -17.36 4.27
C THR A 8 2.83 -15.84 4.43
N THR A 9 3.56 -15.18 3.54
CA THR A 9 3.71 -13.72 3.48
C THR A 9 4.12 -13.30 2.07
N VAL A 10 4.02 -12.00 1.79
CA VAL A 10 4.68 -11.36 0.64
C VAL A 10 5.99 -10.68 1.08
N ILE A 11 6.76 -10.21 0.10
CA ILE A 11 8.01 -9.46 0.36
C ILE A 11 7.74 -8.04 0.88
N GLY A 12 6.70 -7.37 0.36
CA GLY A 12 6.40 -5.96 0.67
C GLY A 12 5.41 -5.39 -0.34
N SER A 13 5.93 -4.65 -1.33
CA SER A 13 5.18 -3.99 -2.41
C SER A 13 4.00 -4.78 -2.99
N TYR A 14 2.87 -4.09 -3.16
CA TYR A 14 1.65 -4.59 -3.81
C TYR A 14 1.37 -3.79 -5.10
N PRO A 15 0.69 -4.37 -6.12
CA PRO A 15 0.33 -3.63 -7.33
C PRO A 15 -0.44 -2.35 -7.02
N LEU A 16 -0.04 -1.24 -7.66
CA LEU A 16 -0.74 0.04 -7.55
C LEU A 16 -2.14 -0.10 -8.20
N PRO A 17 -3.24 0.19 -7.48
CA PRO A 17 -4.56 0.18 -8.09
C PRO A 17 -4.65 1.17 -9.25
N GLY A 18 -5.30 0.79 -10.36
CA GLY A 18 -5.38 1.66 -11.54
C GLY A 18 -6.07 3.01 -11.30
N TRP A 19 -6.96 3.10 -10.31
CA TRP A 19 -7.56 4.37 -9.90
C TRP A 19 -6.53 5.27 -9.18
N LEU A 20 -5.60 4.70 -8.41
CA LEU A 20 -4.55 5.44 -7.74
C LEU A 20 -3.50 5.90 -8.75
N GLU A 21 -3.13 5.04 -9.71
CA GLU A 21 -2.27 5.41 -10.84
C GLU A 21 -2.83 6.64 -11.58
N PHE A 22 -4.13 6.61 -11.91
CA PHE A 22 -4.80 7.75 -12.54
C PHE A 22 -4.78 8.99 -11.64
N ALA A 23 -5.08 8.85 -10.35
CA ALA A 23 -5.09 9.95 -9.39
C ALA A 23 -3.69 10.59 -9.22
N CYS A 24 -2.62 9.80 -9.25
CA CYS A 24 -1.24 10.30 -9.22
C CYS A 24 -0.94 11.29 -10.36
N GLY A 25 -1.56 11.09 -11.53
CA GLY A 25 -1.46 12.02 -12.68
C GLY A 25 -2.31 13.28 -12.55
N HIS A 26 -3.18 13.38 -11.55
CA HIS A 26 -4.16 14.46 -11.35
C HIS A 26 -4.18 14.96 -9.91
N LEU A 27 -3.08 14.80 -9.16
CA LEU A 27 -3.04 15.14 -7.73
C LEU A 27 -3.42 16.59 -7.44
N ASP A 28 -3.16 17.52 -8.37
CA ASP A 28 -3.53 18.93 -8.29
C ASP A 28 -5.05 19.17 -8.19
N GLN A 29 -5.87 18.19 -8.57
CA GLN A 29 -7.34 18.24 -8.45
C GLN A 29 -7.85 17.79 -7.08
N PHE A 30 -6.98 17.24 -6.24
CA PHE A 30 -7.31 16.69 -4.92
C PHE A 30 -6.77 17.60 -3.81
N GLY A 31 -7.61 17.84 -2.79
CA GLY A 31 -7.21 18.50 -1.56
C GLY A 31 -6.29 17.62 -0.72
N GLU A 32 -5.68 18.20 0.32
CA GLU A 32 -4.76 17.46 1.21
C GLU A 32 -5.44 16.25 1.86
N ALA A 33 -6.68 16.42 2.33
CA ALA A 33 -7.45 15.33 2.92
C ALA A 33 -7.75 14.21 1.91
N ASP A 34 -8.14 14.58 0.68
CA ASP A 34 -8.43 13.59 -0.37
C ASP A 34 -7.17 12.80 -0.75
N ARG A 35 -6.00 13.46 -0.76
CA ARG A 35 -4.72 12.78 -1.04
C ARG A 35 -4.33 11.80 0.08
N ALA A 36 -4.61 12.16 1.33
CA ALA A 36 -4.41 11.24 2.45
C ALA A 36 -5.35 10.05 2.36
N GLU A 37 -6.62 10.28 2.04
CA GLU A 37 -7.64 9.25 1.85
C GLU A 37 -7.26 8.29 0.69
N LEU A 38 -6.80 8.81 -0.45
CA LEU A 38 -6.32 8.00 -1.58
C LEU A 38 -5.21 7.01 -1.18
N GLN A 39 -4.29 7.43 -0.31
CA GLN A 39 -3.21 6.56 0.19
C GLN A 39 -3.74 5.51 1.16
N GLU A 40 -4.62 5.90 2.08
CA GLU A 40 -5.23 5.00 3.06
C GLU A 40 -6.08 3.93 2.36
N ASP A 41 -6.90 4.32 1.38
CA ASP A 41 -7.73 3.41 0.59
C ASP A 41 -6.91 2.38 -0.18
N ALA A 42 -5.73 2.77 -0.69
CA ALA A 42 -4.86 1.85 -1.39
C ALA A 42 -4.25 0.80 -0.43
N VAL A 43 -3.85 1.23 0.77
CA VAL A 43 -3.39 0.30 1.83
C VAL A 43 -4.53 -0.66 2.21
N LEU A 44 -5.75 -0.15 2.39
CA LEU A 44 -6.91 -0.97 2.73
C LEU A 44 -7.22 -2.00 1.64
N ALA A 45 -7.15 -1.62 0.36
CA ALA A 45 -7.31 -2.54 -0.77
C ALA A 45 -6.26 -3.66 -0.73
N ALA A 46 -4.98 -3.33 -0.55
CA ALA A 46 -3.90 -4.31 -0.44
C ALA A 46 -4.08 -5.26 0.76
N ILE A 47 -4.53 -4.74 1.90
CA ILE A 47 -4.82 -5.55 3.10
C ILE A 47 -5.99 -6.51 2.83
N HIS A 48 -7.08 -6.01 2.24
CA HIS A 48 -8.25 -6.84 1.92
C HIS A 48 -7.89 -8.00 0.99
N ASP A 49 -7.09 -7.75 -0.05
CA ASP A 49 -6.67 -8.81 -0.98
C ASP A 49 -5.79 -9.85 -0.27
N GLN A 50 -4.86 -9.42 0.59
CA GLN A 50 -3.99 -10.32 1.36
C GLN A 50 -4.77 -11.17 2.38
N LEU A 51 -5.77 -10.57 3.05
CA LEU A 51 -6.65 -11.28 3.98
C LEU A 51 -7.55 -12.28 3.26
N ALA A 52 -8.11 -11.88 2.11
CA ALA A 52 -8.91 -12.76 1.27
C ALA A 52 -8.10 -13.94 0.71
N ALA A 53 -6.82 -13.71 0.39
CA ALA A 53 -5.87 -14.74 -0.01
C ALA A 53 -5.43 -15.66 1.14
N GLY A 54 -5.70 -15.30 2.39
CA GLY A 54 -5.41 -16.10 3.58
C GLY A 54 -3.95 -16.08 4.03
N LEU A 55 -3.23 -14.97 3.80
CA LEU A 55 -1.85 -14.84 4.28
C LEU A 55 -1.77 -14.83 5.82
N ASP A 56 -0.71 -15.43 6.37
CA ASP A 56 -0.48 -15.45 7.82
C ASP A 56 0.14 -14.14 8.34
N VAL A 57 0.95 -13.49 7.51
CA VAL A 57 1.55 -12.18 7.78
C VAL A 57 1.32 -11.30 6.55
N ILE A 58 0.76 -10.12 6.79
CA ILE A 58 0.42 -9.15 5.76
C ILE A 58 1.37 -7.95 5.80
N THR A 59 1.34 -7.15 4.75
CA THR A 59 2.04 -5.86 4.64
C THR A 59 1.06 -4.77 4.24
N ASP A 60 1.46 -3.50 4.36
CA ASP A 60 0.71 -2.35 3.83
C ASP A 60 0.83 -2.21 2.30
N GLY A 61 1.57 -3.12 1.65
CA GLY A 61 1.78 -3.11 0.21
C GLY A 61 2.63 -1.93 -0.27
N GLU A 62 3.27 -1.18 0.63
CA GLU A 62 4.03 0.04 0.33
C GLU A 62 3.24 1.11 -0.45
N GLN A 63 1.91 1.12 -0.30
CA GLN A 63 1.01 2.00 -1.08
C GLN A 63 1.15 3.50 -0.75
N THR A 64 1.81 3.83 0.35
CA THR A 64 2.13 5.21 0.76
C THR A 64 3.42 5.74 0.14
N ARG A 65 4.13 4.92 -0.67
CA ARG A 65 5.43 5.27 -1.28
C ARG A 65 5.25 5.60 -2.76
N LEU A 66 5.79 6.73 -3.21
CA LEU A 66 5.90 7.10 -4.63
C LEU A 66 7.07 6.41 -5.35
N ASP A 67 8.12 6.05 -4.60
CA ASP A 67 9.30 5.34 -5.08
C ASP A 67 9.78 4.38 -3.97
N PHE A 68 10.06 3.13 -4.37
CA PHE A 68 10.42 2.01 -3.48
C PHE A 68 11.63 2.29 -2.57
N ASN A 69 12.58 3.14 -2.98
CA ASN A 69 13.75 3.48 -2.14
C ASN A 69 13.94 4.98 -1.92
N LEU A 70 13.46 5.82 -2.84
CA LEU A 70 13.77 7.25 -2.80
C LEU A 70 12.85 8.05 -1.86
N SER A 71 11.63 7.54 -1.63
CA SER A 71 10.65 8.17 -0.75
C SER A 71 11.19 8.45 0.66
N PHE A 72 12.06 7.59 1.18
CA PHE A 72 12.67 7.74 2.50
C PHE A 72 13.54 9.00 2.62
N TYR A 73 14.30 9.36 1.58
CA TYR A 73 15.20 10.51 1.62
C TYR A 73 14.47 11.85 1.71
N GLY A 74 13.19 11.91 1.33
CA GLY A 74 12.36 13.09 1.53
C GLY A 74 12.07 13.42 3.00
N TYR A 75 12.35 12.50 3.92
CA TYR A 75 12.18 12.68 5.37
C TYR A 75 13.50 12.96 6.11
N LEU A 76 14.62 13.04 5.39
CA LEU A 76 15.93 13.34 5.97
C LEU A 76 16.29 14.82 5.70
N ASP A 77 16.91 15.47 6.69
CA ASP A 77 17.49 16.82 6.59
C ASP A 77 18.88 16.82 5.93
#